data_AF-A0A3B8M6U4-F1
#
_entry.id   AF-A0A3B8M6U4-F1
#
_cell.length_a   1.000
_cell.length_b   1.000
_cell.length_c   1.000
_cell.angle_alpha   90.00
_cell.angle_beta   90.00
_cell.angle_gamma   90.00
#
_symmetry.space_group_name_H-M   'P 1'
#
loop_
_entity.id
_entity.type
_entity.pdbx_description
1 polymer ?
#
loop_
_entity_poly.entity_id
_entity_poly.type
_entity_poly.pdbx_seq_one_letter_code
_entity_poly.pdbx_strand_id
1 'polypeptide(L)'
;DDITILLDSLPSRTHASQGEQRSLALALRLATYLYIEAATGDQPLVLLDDVFSELDEERARRLVECLPDSQIILTSATGTVPNGVDPSRILEIMDGQVHE
;
A
#
# COMPACT_ATOMS: atom_id res chain seq x y z
N ASP A 1 -17.61 2.78 -20.05
CA ASP A 1 -17.51 4.15 -19.52
C ASP A 1 -16.21 4.33 -18.77
N ASP A 2 -15.60 5.51 -18.89
CA ASP A 2 -14.40 5.88 -18.15
C ASP A 2 -14.77 6.42 -16.76
N ILE A 3 -14.04 5.96 -15.74
CA ILE A 3 -14.21 6.45 -14.37
C ILE A 3 -13.31 7.67 -14.17
N THR A 4 -13.90 8.79 -13.78
CA THR A 4 -13.16 10.00 -13.39
C THR A 4 -13.10 10.10 -11.87
N ILE A 5 -11.89 10.23 -11.34
CA ILE A 5 -11.65 10.42 -9.91
C ILE A 5 -11.28 11.87 -9.67
N LEU A 6 -11.92 12.48 -8.69
CA LEU A 6 -11.72 13.89 -8.36
C LEU A 6 -10.89 14.01 -7.08
N LEU A 7 -9.94 14.94 -7.09
CA LEU A 7 -9.24 15.41 -5.90
C LEU A 7 -9.49 16.92 -5.81
N ASP A 8 -10.03 17.38 -4.68
CA ASP A 8 -10.47 18.77 -4.50
C ASP A 8 -11.34 19.30 -5.65
N SER A 9 -12.28 18.46 -6.11
CA SER A 9 -13.19 18.72 -7.24
C SER A 9 -12.52 18.82 -8.62
N LEU A 10 -11.22 18.56 -8.73
CA LEU A 10 -10.47 18.59 -9.99
C LEU A 10 -10.15 17.17 -10.48
N PRO A 11 -10.11 16.92 -11.80
CA PRO A 11 -9.74 15.61 -12.33
C PRO A 11 -8.31 15.23 -11.92
N SER A 12 -8.18 14.17 -11.13
CA SER A 12 -6.88 13.78 -10.55
C SER A 12 -5.85 13.40 -11.61
N ARG A 13 -6.30 12.80 -12.73
CA ARG A 13 -5.44 12.39 -13.83
C ARG A 13 -4.67 13.55 -14.47
N THR A 14 -5.23 14.75 -14.47
CA THR A 14 -4.62 15.92 -15.13
C THR A 14 -4.12 16.98 -14.17
N HIS A 15 -4.59 17.01 -12.91
CA HIS A 15 -4.34 18.13 -12.00
C HIS A 15 -3.70 17.72 -10.67
N ALA A 16 -3.64 16.43 -10.33
CA ALA A 16 -2.91 15.97 -9.16
C ALA A 16 -1.41 15.86 -9.44
N SER A 17 -0.59 16.21 -8.46
CA SER A 17 0.84 15.92 -8.45
C SER A 17 1.11 14.41 -8.46
N GLN A 18 2.33 14.01 -8.80
CA GLN A 18 2.70 12.58 -8.81
C GLN A 18 2.51 11.91 -7.45
N GLY A 19 2.87 12.59 -6.35
CA GLY A 19 2.67 12.07 -4.99
C GLY A 19 1.20 11.89 -4.62
N GLU A 20 0.34 12.83 -5.02
CA GLU A 20 -1.11 12.71 -4.84
C GLU A 20 -1.70 11.57 -5.67
N GLN A 21 -1.27 11.40 -6.93
CA GLN A 21 -1.72 10.28 -7.76
C GLN A 21 -1.34 8.93 -7.15
N ARG A 22 -0.13 8.79 -6.61
CA ARG A 22 0.31 7.58 -5.90
C ARG A 22 -0.53 7.33 -4.64
N SER A 23 -0.73 8.38 -3.83
CA SER A 23 -1.54 8.29 -2.62
C SER A 23 -2.99 7.91 -2.93
N LEU A 24 -3.54 8.46 -4.01
CA LEU A 24 -4.87 8.12 -4.51
C LEU A 24 -4.94 6.66 -4.99
N ALA A 25 -3.96 6.20 -5.76
CA ALA A 25 -3.90 4.81 -6.23
C ALA A 25 -3.86 3.83 -5.05
N LEU A 26 -3.08 4.13 -4.03
CA LEU A 26 -2.98 3.35 -2.81
C LEU A 26 -4.31 3.34 -2.03
N ALA A 27 -4.94 4.51 -1.86
CA ALA A 27 -6.26 4.61 -1.24
C ALA A 27 -7.32 3.78 -1.96
N LEU A 28 -7.30 3.74 -3.30
CA LEU A 28 -8.21 2.91 -4.09
C LEU A 28 -7.95 1.40 -3.88
N ARG A 29 -6.68 0.98 -3.75
CA ARG A 29 -6.34 -0.41 -3.44
C ARG A 29 -6.85 -0.82 -2.07
N LEU A 30 -6.68 0.04 -1.05
CA LEU A 30 -7.20 -0.20 0.29
C LEU A 30 -8.74 -0.21 0.32
N ALA A 31 -9.39 0.72 -0.40
CA ALA A 31 -10.84 0.71 -0.55
C ALA A 31 -11.36 -0.58 -1.23
N THR A 32 -10.59 -1.11 -2.18
CA THR A 32 -10.91 -2.39 -2.83
C THR A 32 -10.79 -3.56 -1.86
N TYR A 33 -9.76 -3.59 -1.01
CA TYR A 33 -9.64 -4.58 0.08
C TYR A 33 -10.90 -4.55 0.96
N LEU A 34 -11.28 -3.37 1.46
CA LEU A 34 -12.43 -3.20 2.36
C LEU A 34 -13.73 -3.64 1.69
N TYR A 35 -13.89 -3.34 0.40
CA TYR A 35 -15.04 -3.77 -0.37
C TYR A 35 -15.12 -5.29 -0.51
N ILE A 36 -14.00 -5.97 -0.82
CA ILE A 36 -13.96 -7.43 -0.96
C ILE A 36 -14.28 -8.11 0.38
N GLU A 37 -13.67 -7.63 1.47
CA GLU A 37 -13.95 -8.13 2.82
C GLU A 37 -15.43 -8.01 3.17
N ALA A 38 -16.03 -6.83 2.92
CA ALA A 38 -17.45 -6.61 3.17
C ALA A 38 -18.37 -7.47 2.27
N ALA A 39 -17.99 -7.69 1.01
CA ALA A 39 -18.82 -8.39 0.03
C ALA A 39 -18.76 -9.92 0.16
N THR A 40 -17.63 -10.46 0.62
CA THR A 40 -17.36 -11.91 0.65
C THR A 40 -17.29 -12.48 2.06
N GLY A 41 -16.95 -11.65 3.05
CA GLY A 41 -16.62 -12.09 4.41
C GLY A 41 -15.18 -12.61 4.56
N ASP A 42 -14.43 -12.74 3.46
CA ASP A 42 -13.05 -13.21 3.46
C ASP A 42 -12.07 -12.02 3.48
N GLN A 43 -10.99 -12.14 4.25
CA GLN A 43 -9.92 -11.14 4.30
C GLN A 43 -8.88 -11.40 3.20
N PRO A 44 -8.71 -10.49 2.22
CA PRO A 44 -7.70 -10.65 1.18
C PRO A 44 -6.26 -10.59 1.72
N LEU A 45 -5.32 -11.27 1.05
CA LEU A 45 -3.89 -11.05 1.26
C LEU A 45 -3.49 -9.68 0.68
N VAL A 46 -2.83 -8.84 1.48
CA VAL A 46 -2.29 -7.56 1.01
C VAL A 46 -0.84 -7.73 0.58
N LEU A 47 -0.52 -7.30 -0.65
CA LEU A 47 0.84 -7.28 -1.18
C LEU A 47 1.28 -5.83 -1.39
N LEU A 48 2.34 -5.42 -0.70
CA LEU A 48 2.94 -4.09 -0.83
C LEU A 48 4.33 -4.24 -1.45
N ASP A 49 4.42 -3.93 -2.75
CA ASP A 49 5.68 -4.06 -3.50
C ASP A 49 6.47 -2.75 -3.49
N ASP A 50 7.52 -2.69 -2.66
CA ASP A 50 8.44 -1.56 -2.47
C ASP A 50 7.76 -0.17 -2.29
N VAL A 51 6.50 -0.16 -1.85
CA VAL A 51 5.68 1.07 -1.77
C VAL A 51 6.28 2.12 -0.84
N PHE A 52 6.95 1.68 0.22
CA PHE A 52 7.51 2.57 1.24
C PHE A 52 8.77 3.31 0.77
N SER A 53 9.50 2.81 -0.23
CA SER A 53 10.68 3.51 -0.77
C SER A 53 10.30 4.79 -1.53
N GLU A 54 9.04 4.89 -1.97
CA GLU A 54 8.50 6.02 -2.72
C GLU A 54 7.80 7.09 -1.85
N LEU A 55 7.69 6.84 -0.54
CA LEU A 55 6.96 7.69 0.40
C LEU A 55 7.92 8.45 1.33
N ASP A 56 7.59 9.72 1.59
CA ASP A 56 8.15 10.43 2.73
C ASP A 56 7.64 9.83 4.06
N GLU A 57 8.31 10.18 5.16
CA GLU A 57 8.05 9.61 6.49
C GLU A 57 6.60 9.83 6.95
N GLU A 58 6.01 10.99 6.66
CA GLU A 58 4.63 11.29 7.04
C GLU A 58 3.65 10.38 6.29
N ARG A 59 3.82 10.24 4.97
CA ARG A 59 2.97 9.38 4.15
C ARG A 59 3.15 7.89 4.50
N ALA A 60 4.38 7.46 4.76
CA ALA A 60 4.66 6.10 5.21
C ALA A 60 3.90 5.78 6.51
N ARG A 61 3.96 6.67 7.51
CA ARG A 61 3.21 6.52 8.76
C ARG A 61 1.70 6.45 8.50
N ARG A 62 1.16 7.34 7.67
CA ARG A 62 -0.28 7.35 7.35
C ARG A 62 -0.72 6.08 6.62
N LEU A 63 0.13 5.53 5.74
CA LEU A 63 -0.14 4.25 5.11
C LEU A 63 -0.25 3.14 6.16
N VAL A 64 0.73 3.03 7.08
CA VAL A 64 0.71 2.03 8.15
C VAL A 64 -0.57 2.12 8.99
N GLU A 65 -1.02 3.34 9.33
CA GLU A 65 -2.27 3.57 10.06
C GLU A 65 -3.53 3.16 9.30
N CYS A 66 -3.46 3.09 7.97
CA CYS A 66 -4.57 2.67 7.11
C CYS A 66 -4.51 1.19 6.72
N LEU A 67 -3.45 0.46 7.08
CA LEU A 67 -3.36 -0.96 6.76
C LEU A 67 -4.41 -1.76 7.54
N PRO A 68 -5.14 -2.67 6.89
CA PRO A 68 -6.13 -3.49 7.55
C PRO A 68 -5.46 -4.55 8.44
N ASP A 69 -6.18 -4.96 9.50
CA ASP A 69 -5.77 -6.09 10.35
C ASP A 69 -5.98 -7.41 9.59
N SER A 70 -4.96 -7.79 8.82
CA SER A 70 -4.98 -8.91 7.87
C SER A 70 -3.55 -9.41 7.60
N GLN A 71 -3.43 -10.49 6.82
CA GLN A 71 -2.11 -10.93 6.38
C GLN A 71 -1.54 -9.96 5.33
N ILE A 72 -0.33 -9.44 5.59
CA ILE A 72 0.38 -8.51 4.71
C ILE A 72 1.75 -9.07 4.35
N ILE A 73 2.12 -9.01 3.07
CA ILE A 73 3.49 -9.21 2.59
C ILE A 73 4.00 -7.88 2.06
N LEU A 74 5.16 -7.47 2.57
CA LEU A 74 5.85 -6.24 2.20
C LEU A 74 7.21 -6.62 1.61
N THR A 75 7.52 -6.09 0.43
CA THR A 75 8.86 -6.16 -0.14
C THR A 75 9.57 -4.82 0.04
N SER A 76 10.88 -4.86 0.26
CA SER A 76 11.71 -3.67 0.37
C SER A 76 13.14 -3.98 -0.05
N ALA A 77 13.77 -3.05 -0.77
CA ALA A 77 15.18 -3.17 -1.16
C ALA A 77 16.17 -2.67 -0.10
N THR A 78 15.71 -1.96 0.95
CA THR A 78 16.60 -1.29 1.92
C THR A 78 16.88 -2.15 3.16
N GLY A 79 16.18 -3.27 3.33
CA GLY A 79 16.26 -4.10 4.55
C GLY A 79 15.70 -3.42 5.80
N THR A 80 15.03 -2.28 5.65
CA THR A 80 14.46 -1.52 6.77
C THR A 80 12.96 -1.72 6.84
N VAL A 81 12.47 -2.10 8.02
CA VAL A 81 11.04 -2.16 8.31
C VAL A 81 10.51 -0.74 8.51
N PRO A 82 9.40 -0.33 7.85
CA PRO A 82 8.80 0.97 8.08
C PRO A 82 8.37 1.16 9.54
N ASN A 83 8.53 2.37 10.06
CA ASN A 83 8.10 2.71 11.42
C ASN A 83 6.61 2.38 11.62
N GLY A 84 6.30 1.70 12.72
CA GLY A 84 4.93 1.27 13.07
C GLY A 84 4.51 -0.08 12.50
N VAL A 85 5.33 -0.71 11.66
CA VAL A 85 5.14 -2.11 11.25
C VAL A 85 5.90 -3.01 12.23
N ASP A 86 5.19 -3.98 12.80
CA ASP A 86 5.77 -5.05 13.63
C ASP A 86 5.66 -6.39 12.88
N PRO A 87 6.68 -6.79 12.10
CA PRO A 87 6.59 -7.95 11.23
C PRO A 87 6.69 -9.24 12.05
N SER A 88 5.73 -10.15 11.85
CA SER A 88 5.80 -11.48 12.45
C SER A 88 6.94 -12.34 11.88
N ARG A 89 7.39 -12.04 10.67
CA ARG A 89 8.54 -12.68 9.99
C ARG A 89 9.25 -11.67 9.09
N ILE A 90 10.56 -11.82 9.00
CA ILE A 90 11.40 -11.12 8.02
C ILE A 90 12.08 -12.21 7.19
N LEU A 91 12.07 -12.06 5.88
CA LEU A 91 12.68 -13.00 4.95
C LEU A 91 13.64 -12.23 4.04
N GLU A 92 14.86 -12.75 3.88
CA GLU A 92 15.87 -12.19 2.99
C GLU A 92 15.88 -12.93 1.66
N ILE A 93 15.81 -12.17 0.55
CA ILE A 93 15.88 -12.75 -0.79
C ILE A 93 17.22 -12.40 -1.42
N MET A 94 18.05 -13.41 -1.68
CA MET A 94 19.37 -13.28 -2.30
C MET A 94 19.52 -14.33 -3.40
N ASP A 95 20.00 -13.93 -4.58
CA ASP A 95 20.20 -14.81 -5.74
C ASP A 95 18.97 -15.67 -6.11
N GLY A 96 17.77 -15.10 -5.93
CA GLY A 96 16.50 -15.77 -6.19
C GLY A 96 16.09 -16.83 -5.15
N GLN A 97 16.79 -16.89 -4.01
CA GLN A 97 16.50 -17.80 -2.90
C GLN A 97 16.01 -17.04 -1.67
N VAL A 98 15.03 -17.60 -0.99
CA VAL A 98 14.44 -17.05 0.25
C VAL A 98 15.15 -17.66 1.45
N HIS A 99 15.64 -16.79 2.34
CA HIS A 99 16.29 -17.12 3.60
C HIS A 99 15.47 -16.52 4.75
N GLU A 100 15.49 -17.17 5.91
CA GLU A 100 14.83 -16.73 7.14
C GLU A 100 15.86 -16.21 8.15
#